data_AF-A0A960JQI8-F1
#
_entry.id   AF-A0A960JQI8-F1
#
_cell.length_a   1.000
_cell.length_b   1.000
_cell.length_c   1.000
_cell.angle_alpha   90.00
_cell.angle_beta   90.00
_cell.angle_gamma   90.00
#
_symmetry.space_group_name_H-M   'P 1'
#
loop_
_entity.id
_entity.type
_entity.pdbx_description
1 polymer ?
#
loop_
_entity_poly.entity_id
_entity_poly.type
_entity_poly.pdbx_seq_one_letter_code
_entity_poly.pdbx_strand_id
1 'polypeptide(L)'
;DWQATVRRLAPGAAIEVTGDDRLPLPALGVASGVVVIAGTGAAVSVVTADGRRVPADGWGPSFGDLGSGFDLGRRAIQSGLRALDGSEPDTGLADLLATSLGLDDLRRVAEATSGGEATRRT
;
A
#
# COMPACT_ATOMS: atom_id res chain seq x y z
N ASP A 1 -22.05 9.80 -12.07
CA ASP A 1 -20.81 10.03 -12.85
C ASP A 1 -20.10 11.27 -12.30
N TRP A 2 -18.85 11.11 -11.83
CA TRP A 2 -18.09 12.21 -11.22
C TRP A 2 -17.64 13.25 -12.24
N GLN A 3 -17.43 12.86 -13.51
CA GLN A 3 -16.96 13.75 -14.56
C GLN A 3 -18.00 14.83 -14.89
N ALA A 4 -19.26 14.42 -15.00
CA ALA A 4 -20.39 15.34 -15.17
C ALA A 4 -20.51 16.35 -14.02
N THR A 5 -20.27 15.91 -12.77
CA THR A 5 -20.29 16.79 -11.60
C THR A 5 -19.18 17.84 -11.67
N VAL A 6 -17.95 17.44 -11.97
CA VAL A 6 -16.81 18.37 -12.07
C VAL A 6 -17.06 19.42 -13.16
N ARG A 7 -17.50 19.00 -14.36
CA ARG A 7 -17.79 19.92 -15.47
C ARG A 7 -18.91 20.92 -15.15
N ARG A 8 -19.91 20.50 -14.38
CA ARG A 8 -21.00 21.38 -13.92
C ARG A 8 -20.50 22.42 -12.91
N LEU A 9 -19.59 22.03 -12.01
CA LEU A 9 -19.07 22.92 -10.97
C LEU A 9 -17.99 23.89 -11.48
N ALA A 10 -17.23 23.50 -12.50
CA ALA A 10 -16.17 24.31 -13.09
C ALA A 10 -16.36 24.47 -14.62
N PRO A 11 -17.42 25.18 -15.07
CA PRO A 11 -17.69 25.35 -16.48
C PRO A 11 -16.56 26.12 -17.17
N GLY A 12 -16.03 25.55 -18.26
CA GLY A 12 -14.96 26.17 -19.07
C GLY A 12 -13.54 26.02 -18.52
N ALA A 13 -13.34 25.38 -17.37
CA ALA A 13 -12.02 25.11 -16.85
C ALA A 13 -11.30 24.00 -17.64
N ALA A 14 -9.99 24.12 -17.81
CA ALA A 14 -9.15 23.00 -18.23
C ALA A 14 -9.09 21.97 -17.09
N ILE A 15 -9.38 20.70 -17.39
CA ILE A 15 -9.41 19.60 -16.41
C ILE A 15 -8.36 18.59 -16.81
N GLU A 16 -7.40 18.33 -15.92
CA GLU A 16 -6.41 17.25 -16.04
C GLU A 16 -6.65 16.22 -14.94
N VAL A 17 -6.68 14.93 -15.32
CA VAL A 17 -6.75 13.81 -14.38
C VAL A 17 -5.34 13.23 -14.24
N THR A 18 -4.83 13.23 -13.02
CA THR A 18 -3.47 12.79 -12.72
C THR A 18 -3.45 11.90 -11.48
N GLY A 19 -2.38 11.12 -11.34
CA GLY A 19 -2.06 10.41 -10.10
C GLY A 19 -1.69 11.39 -8.98
N ASP A 20 -1.98 10.98 -7.75
CA ASP A 20 -1.61 11.67 -6.52
C ASP A 20 -0.09 11.85 -6.38
N ASP A 21 0.68 10.87 -6.85
CA ASP A 21 2.14 10.85 -6.95
C ASP A 21 2.74 12.04 -7.72
N ARG A 22 1.96 12.68 -8.60
CA ARG A 22 2.41 13.79 -9.45
C ARG A 22 2.18 15.17 -8.84
N LEU A 23 1.40 15.26 -7.77
CA LEU A 23 1.01 16.53 -7.15
C LEU A 23 2.08 17.15 -6.22
N PRO A 24 2.93 16.36 -5.50
CA PRO A 24 3.84 16.94 -4.52
C PRO A 24 4.89 17.89 -5.09
N LEU A 25 5.53 17.55 -6.22
CA LEU A 25 6.57 18.43 -6.80
C LEU A 25 6.01 19.80 -7.22
N PRO A 26 4.90 19.90 -7.98
CA PRO A 26 4.25 21.18 -8.26
C PRO A 26 3.80 21.94 -7.01
N ALA A 27 3.25 21.24 -6.00
CA ALA A 27 2.81 21.87 -4.75
C ALA A 27 3.97 22.49 -3.97
N LEU A 28 5.18 21.94 -4.10
CA LEU A 28 6.42 22.48 -3.53
C LEU A 28 7.10 23.53 -4.44
N GLY A 29 6.55 23.82 -5.62
CA GLY A 29 7.13 24.75 -6.58
C GLY A 29 8.42 24.24 -7.23
N VAL A 30 8.65 22.92 -7.24
CA VAL A 30 9.85 22.29 -7.82
C VAL A 30 9.51 21.51 -9.09
N ALA A 31 10.41 21.58 -10.08
CA ALA A 31 10.21 20.95 -11.38
C ALA A 31 10.80 19.54 -11.50
N SER A 32 11.73 19.18 -10.61
CA SER A 32 12.42 17.89 -10.62
C SER A 32 12.68 17.41 -9.19
N GLY A 33 12.67 16.09 -8.99
CA GLY A 33 12.89 15.48 -7.69
C GLY A 33 12.39 14.05 -7.63
N VAL A 34 12.48 13.46 -6.44
CA VAL A 34 11.93 12.15 -6.10
C VAL A 34 10.84 12.36 -5.05
N VAL A 35 9.67 11.78 -5.31
CA VAL A 35 8.54 11.71 -4.39
C VAL A 35 8.39 10.26 -3.98
N VAL A 36 8.34 10.00 -2.67
CA VAL A 36 8.02 8.69 -2.12
C VAL A 36 6.73 8.85 -1.30
N ILE A 37 5.70 8.10 -1.69
CA ILE A 37 4.44 8.02 -0.96
C ILE A 37 4.39 6.64 -0.31
N ALA A 38 4.18 6.59 1.00
CA ALA A 38 3.99 5.36 1.76
C ALA A 38 2.78 5.51 2.68
N GLY A 39 1.75 4.70 2.41
CA GLY A 39 0.51 4.64 3.17
C GLY A 39 -0.03 3.21 3.14
N THR A 40 -1.31 3.03 2.82
CA THR A 40 -1.87 1.68 2.58
C THR A 40 -1.17 0.97 1.42
N GLY A 41 -0.97 1.69 0.30
CA GLY A 41 -0.07 1.33 -0.79
C GLY A 41 1.20 2.20 -0.78
N ALA A 42 2.06 2.06 -1.78
CA ALA A 42 3.26 2.89 -1.91
C ALA A 42 3.64 3.15 -3.37
N ALA A 43 4.15 4.35 -3.64
CA ALA A 43 4.56 4.74 -4.98
C ALA A 43 5.80 5.62 -4.94
N VAL A 44 6.61 5.55 -6.00
CA VAL A 44 7.76 6.44 -6.18
C VAL A 44 7.62 7.17 -7.52
N SER A 45 7.53 8.50 -7.46
CA SER A 45 7.51 9.35 -8.65
C SER A 45 8.85 10.05 -8.79
N VAL A 46 9.50 9.91 -9.94
CA VAL A 46 10.78 10.55 -10.22
C VAL A 46 10.64 11.45 -11.43
N VAL A 47 11.04 12.72 -11.28
CA VAL A 47 11.19 13.68 -12.37
C VAL A 47 12.64 14.14 -12.40
N THR A 48 13.35 13.83 -13.49
CA THR A 48 14.75 14.23 -13.69
C THR A 48 14.85 15.71 -14.07
N ALA A 49 16.06 16.28 -13.99
CA ALA A 49 16.29 17.69 -14.32
C ALA A 49 15.96 18.08 -15.77
N ASP A 50 16.04 17.12 -16.70
CA ASP A 50 15.61 17.25 -18.10
C ASP A 50 14.11 16.97 -18.31
N GLY A 51 13.34 16.86 -17.23
CA GLY A 51 11.89 16.69 -17.26
C GLY A 51 11.39 15.27 -17.56
N ARG A 52 12.28 14.29 -17.72
CA ARG A 52 11.87 12.89 -17.94
C ARG A 52 11.30 12.29 -16.65
N ARG A 53 10.30 11.43 -16.82
CA ARG A 53 9.76 10.61 -15.74
C ARG A 53 10.43 9.25 -15.74
N VAL A 54 10.82 8.78 -14.56
CA VAL A 54 11.38 7.43 -14.39
C VAL A 54 10.34 6.58 -13.64
N PRO A 55 9.94 5.42 -14.19
CA PRO A 55 9.04 4.52 -13.48
C PRO A 55 9.75 3.93 -12.25
N ALA A 56 9.08 3.97 -11.10
CA ALA A 56 9.59 3.40 -9.86
C ALA A 56 8.42 2.95 -8.97
N ASP A 57 8.26 1.63 -8.80
CA ASP A 57 7.16 1.02 -8.04
C ASP A 57 5.75 1.55 -8.44
N GLY A 58 4.72 1.32 -7.62
CA GLY A 58 3.34 1.75 -7.89
C GLY A 58 2.53 0.76 -8.74
N TRP A 59 2.97 -0.50 -8.85
CA TRP A 59 2.25 -1.57 -9.56
C TRP A 59 1.09 -2.17 -8.75
N GLY A 60 0.86 -1.65 -7.55
CA GLY A 60 -0.14 -2.13 -6.60
C GLY A 60 0.33 -3.34 -5.79
N PRO A 61 -0.51 -3.83 -4.86
CA PRO A 61 -0.09 -4.68 -3.75
C PRO A 61 0.42 -6.08 -4.14
N SER A 62 0.12 -6.54 -5.36
CA SER A 62 0.57 -7.84 -5.85
C SER A 62 1.98 -7.81 -6.45
N PHE A 63 2.40 -6.68 -7.03
CA PHE A 63 3.63 -6.57 -7.83
C PHE A 63 4.47 -5.34 -7.48
N GLY A 64 4.08 -4.60 -6.44
CA GLY A 64 4.68 -3.35 -6.01
C GLY A 64 4.20 -2.98 -4.61
N ASP A 65 4.02 -1.68 -4.37
CA ASP A 65 3.70 -1.11 -3.06
C ASP A 65 4.72 -1.52 -1.98
N LEU A 66 6.01 -1.61 -2.35
CA LEU A 66 7.04 -2.04 -1.41
C LEU A 66 7.19 -1.03 -0.28
N GLY A 67 7.25 -1.52 0.96
CA GLY A 67 7.31 -0.68 2.14
C GLY A 67 5.98 0.01 2.50
N SER A 68 4.90 -0.24 1.77
CA SER A 68 3.56 0.12 2.18
C SER A 68 3.12 -0.61 3.45
N GLY A 69 2.05 -0.14 4.08
CA GLY A 69 1.40 -0.84 5.18
C GLY A 69 0.91 -2.24 4.78
N PHE A 70 0.42 -2.41 3.54
CA PHE A 70 0.03 -3.73 3.03
C PHE A 70 1.22 -4.67 2.93
N ASP A 71 2.32 -4.23 2.32
CA ASP A 71 3.53 -5.06 2.18
C ASP A 71 4.15 -5.39 3.55
N LEU A 72 4.23 -4.42 4.46
CA LEU A 72 4.72 -4.64 5.82
C LEU A 72 3.85 -5.64 6.57
N GLY A 73 2.53 -5.49 6.54
CA GLY A 73 1.59 -6.43 7.16
C GLY A 73 1.72 -7.84 6.59
N ARG A 74 1.77 -7.97 5.26
CA ARG A 74 1.95 -9.25 4.57
C ARG A 74 3.26 -9.93 4.98
N ARG A 75 4.38 -9.19 5.00
CA ARG A 75 5.69 -9.72 5.42
C ARG A 75 5.72 -10.11 6.89
N ALA A 76 5.10 -9.31 7.77
CA ALA A 76 5.00 -9.63 9.19
C ALA A 76 4.23 -10.92 9.44
N ILE A 77 3.08 -11.11 8.76
CA ILE A 77 2.30 -12.35 8.83
C ILE A 77 3.11 -13.54 8.31
N GLN A 78 3.80 -13.40 7.18
CA GLN A 78 4.65 -14.46 6.63
C GLN A 78 5.77 -14.87 7.60
N SER A 79 6.44 -13.90 8.22
CA SER A 79 7.48 -14.17 9.21
C SER A 79 6.91 -14.85 10.46
N GLY A 80 5.77 -14.36 10.97
CA GLY A 80 5.09 -14.98 12.11
C GLY A 80 4.68 -16.44 11.83
N LEU A 81 4.14 -16.75 10.65
CA LEU A 81 3.80 -18.12 10.27
C LEU A 81 5.05 -19.01 10.17
N ARG A 82 6.14 -18.51 9.59
CA ARG A 82 7.42 -19.26 9.52
C ARG A 82 8.00 -19.52 10.90
N ALA A 83 7.84 -18.60 11.85
CA ALA A 83 8.24 -18.83 13.24
C ALA A 83 7.43 -19.95 13.89
N LEU A 84 6.10 -19.98 13.68
CA LEU A 84 5.23 -21.06 14.16
C LEU A 84 5.59 -22.43 13.56
N ASP A 85 6.06 -22.46 12.31
CA ASP A 85 6.54 -23.68 11.64
C ASP A 85 8.01 -24.02 11.99
N GLY A 86 8.68 -23.21 12.83
CA GLY A 86 10.08 -23.39 13.25
C GLY A 86 11.14 -23.03 12.20
N SER A 87 10.75 -22.38 11.11
CA SER A 87 11.64 -21.97 10.01
C SER A 87 12.28 -20.59 10.21
N GLU A 88 11.78 -19.79 11.14
CA GLU A 88 12.37 -18.52 11.58
C GLU A 88 12.37 -18.45 13.13
N PRO A 89 13.21 -17.61 13.76
CA PRO A 89 13.20 -17.44 15.21
C PRO A 89 11.86 -16.92 15.73
N ASP A 90 11.41 -17.45 16.86
CA ASP A 90 10.27 -16.90 17.57
C ASP A 90 10.66 -15.56 18.22
N THR A 91 10.03 -14.49 17.72
CA THR A 91 10.22 -13.12 18.19
C THR A 91 9.05 -12.60 19.02
N GLY A 92 8.01 -13.43 19.24
CA GLY A 92 6.72 -13.00 19.79
C GLY A 92 5.82 -12.24 18.80
N LEU A 93 6.29 -12.02 17.55
CA LEU A 93 5.51 -11.31 16.53
C LEU A 93 4.23 -12.07 16.15
N ALA A 94 4.26 -13.41 16.18
CA ALA A 94 3.08 -14.21 15.86
C ALA A 94 1.92 -13.93 16.83
N ASP A 95 2.19 -13.91 18.13
CA ASP A 95 1.20 -13.65 19.18
C ASP A 95 0.66 -12.22 19.14
N LEU A 96 1.55 -11.25 18.88
CA LEU A 96 1.16 -9.84 18.72
C LEU A 96 0.22 -9.65 17.52
N LEU A 97 0.53 -10.30 16.39
CA LEU A 97 -0.31 -10.24 15.19
C LEU A 97 -1.65 -10.94 15.41
N ALA A 98 -1.66 -12.13 16.01
CA ALA A 98 -2.89 -12.84 16.34
C ALA A 98 -3.81 -11.96 17.22
N THR A 99 -3.25 -11.38 18.29
CA THR A 99 -3.97 -10.47 19.19
C THR A 99 -4.51 -9.25 18.45
N SER A 100 -3.69 -8.58 17.64
CA SER A 100 -4.09 -7.39 16.86
C SER A 100 -5.21 -7.67 15.87
N LEU A 101 -5.22 -8.86 15.27
CA LEU A 101 -6.23 -9.30 14.32
C LEU A 101 -7.49 -9.88 14.99
N GLY A 102 -7.49 -10.04 16.32
CA GLY A 102 -8.58 -10.68 17.07
C GLY A 102 -8.67 -12.19 16.84
N LEU A 103 -7.53 -12.82 16.56
CA LEU A 103 -7.38 -14.26 16.35
C LEU A 103 -6.76 -14.90 17.60
N ASP A 104 -7.17 -16.12 17.90
CA ASP A 104 -6.52 -17.01 18.87
C ASP A 104 -5.23 -17.64 18.32
N ASP A 105 -5.08 -17.67 17.00
CA ASP A 105 -3.92 -18.25 16.31
C ASP A 105 -3.68 -17.54 14.97
N LEU A 106 -2.43 -17.13 14.71
CA LEU A 106 -2.06 -16.45 13.47
C LEU A 106 -2.26 -17.35 12.23
N ARG A 107 -2.22 -18.68 12.37
CA ARG A 107 -2.46 -19.64 11.27
C ARG A 107 -3.82 -19.46 10.61
N ARG A 108 -4.80 -18.92 11.33
CA ARG A 108 -6.13 -18.61 10.77
C ARG A 108 -6.11 -17.56 9.66
N VAL A 109 -5.07 -16.73 9.56
CA VAL A 109 -4.93 -15.79 8.45
C VAL A 109 -4.78 -16.52 7.11
N ALA A 110 -4.04 -17.64 7.07
CA ALA A 110 -3.85 -18.43 5.86
C ALA A 110 -5.15 -19.13 5.43
N GLU A 111 -5.94 -19.58 6.40
CA GLU A 111 -7.29 -20.16 6.17
C GLU A 111 -8.23 -19.10 5.56
N ALA A 112 -8.20 -17.88 6.11
CA ALA A 112 -8.98 -16.72 5.67
C ALA A 112 -8.78 -16.38 4.18
N THR A 113 -7.52 -16.44 3.75
CA THR A 113 -7.09 -15.98 2.42
C THR A 113 -7.22 -17.06 1.35
N SER A 114 -7.36 -18.33 1.75
CA SER A 114 -7.55 -19.48 0.85
C SER A 114 -9.03 -19.71 0.49
N GLY A 115 -9.94 -18.84 0.95
CA GLY A 115 -11.38 -18.92 0.69
C GLY A 115 -12.22 -19.51 1.82
N GLY A 116 -11.64 -19.78 3.00
CA GLY A 116 -12.40 -20.10 4.22
C GLY A 116 -12.70 -18.83 5.01
N GLU A 117 -13.90 -18.63 5.53
CA GLU A 117 -14.17 -17.48 6.42
C GLU A 117 -13.36 -17.61 7.71
N ALA A 118 -12.49 -16.62 8.00
CA ALA A 118 -11.88 -16.49 9.31
C ALA A 118 -12.97 -16.27 10.37
N THR A 119 -13.19 -17.26 11.22
CA THR A 119 -14.18 -17.15 12.29
C THR A 119 -13.67 -16.15 13.35
N ARG A 120 -14.34 -15.00 13.45
CA ARG A 120 -14.07 -13.98 14.46
C ARG A 120 -14.76 -14.35 15.78
N ARG A 121 -14.07 -14.17 16.92
CA ARG A 121 -14.70 -14.35 18.24
C ARG A 121 -15.71 -13.22 18.52
N THR A 122 -16.86 -13.62 19.06
CA THR A 122 -17.89 -12.76 19.70
C THR A 122 -17.53 -12.46 21.14
#